data_AF-A0A2G0WHJ4-F1
#
_entry.id   AF-A0A2G0WHJ4-F1
#
_cell.length_a   1.000
_cell.length_b   1.000
_cell.length_c   1.000
_cell.angle_alpha   90.00
_cell.angle_beta   90.00
_cell.angle_gamma   90.00
#
_symmetry.space_group_name_H-M   'P 1'
#
loop_
_entity.id
_entity.type
_entity.pdbx_description
1 polymer ?
#
loop_
_entity_poly.entity_id
_entity_poly.type
_entity_poly.pdbx_seq_one_letter_code
_entity_poly.pdbx_strand_id
1 'polypeptide(L)'
;MDIRFWLFSVRVLVLLACGSGSVAVAASCPSDDFAAFVKEFSATPEVRQAFSASPLLKLEVAADGSKPRVIQKKITSLDADELNLFSLKSGLIVQVKLPNRLIARDQQGSVLKILTFKHSDCWVVNRLEDWSLETVLDAQAQASALPADERALRRGAMFNDLGIYVQSDSSAQLYEAALDSYLDGAQKGSAEAAFPAASISLSGQAPQLATPRIYDLLITASNRIADAGVALAEFYCDEGEYDKSRACINPQKSLASLEGAARQGSASALIQLGESYETGKLVSRDLPRAMACYLDVEKSQREIGARAVARLAMQGVAANSAIQCL
;
A
#
# COMPACT_ATOMS: atom_id res chain seq x y z
N MET A 1 -97.13 -28.13 15.08
CA MET A 1 -96.52 -27.06 14.28
C MET A 1 -95.94 -26.05 15.25
N ASP A 2 -94.64 -25.93 15.51
CA ASP A 2 -93.45 -26.56 14.95
C ASP A 2 -92.37 -26.65 16.04
N ILE A 3 -91.59 -27.71 15.94
CA ILE A 3 -90.42 -28.08 16.74
C ILE A 3 -89.17 -27.74 15.91
N ARG A 4 -88.10 -27.20 16.53
CA ARG A 4 -86.67 -27.34 16.12
C ARG A 4 -85.78 -26.69 17.18
N PHE A 5 -85.18 -27.44 18.11
CA PHE A 5 -83.94 -28.24 18.05
C PHE A 5 -82.66 -27.46 17.72
N TRP A 6 -81.81 -27.38 18.73
CA TRP A 6 -80.39 -27.08 18.72
C TRP A 6 -79.60 -27.97 17.74
N LEU A 7 -78.64 -27.39 17.02
CA LEU A 7 -77.59 -28.14 16.33
C LEU A 7 -76.22 -27.54 16.67
N PHE A 8 -75.40 -28.40 17.31
CA PHE A 8 -73.96 -28.26 17.47
C PHE A 8 -73.27 -28.30 16.09
N SER A 9 -72.33 -27.38 15.84
CA SER A 9 -71.36 -27.53 14.74
C SER A 9 -70.00 -27.94 15.30
N VAL A 10 -69.66 -29.19 15.09
CA VAL A 10 -68.31 -29.77 15.22
C VAL A 10 -67.43 -29.14 14.14
N ARG A 11 -66.39 -28.38 14.53
CA ARG A 11 -65.30 -28.00 13.62
C ARG A 11 -64.24 -29.09 13.65
N VAL A 12 -64.13 -29.80 12.54
CA VAL A 12 -63.07 -30.77 12.25
C VAL A 12 -61.73 -30.02 12.18
N LEU A 13 -60.79 -30.39 13.06
CA LEU A 13 -59.42 -29.91 13.04
C LEU A 13 -58.64 -30.76 12.03
N VAL A 14 -58.35 -30.21 10.85
CA VAL A 14 -57.42 -30.84 9.90
C VAL A 14 -56.00 -30.47 10.34
N LEU A 15 -55.32 -31.42 10.97
CA LEU A 15 -53.88 -31.38 11.22
C LEU A 15 -53.15 -31.64 9.91
N LEU A 16 -52.69 -30.57 9.26
CA LEU A 16 -51.67 -30.64 8.21
C LEU A 16 -50.30 -30.66 8.88
N ALA A 17 -49.76 -31.87 9.02
CA ALA A 17 -48.35 -32.10 9.27
C ALA A 17 -47.61 -32.27 7.93
N CYS A 18 -46.32 -31.94 7.98
CA CYS A 18 -45.26 -32.15 6.99
C CYS A 18 -45.01 -31.02 5.98
N GLY A 19 -43.83 -30.41 6.15
CA GLY A 19 -43.06 -29.89 5.04
C GLY A 19 -42.21 -28.68 5.35
N SER A 20 -41.37 -28.69 6.39
CA SER A 20 -40.21 -27.80 6.46
C SER A 20 -39.14 -28.24 5.45
N GLY A 21 -39.51 -28.22 4.17
CA GLY A 21 -38.57 -28.18 3.07
C GLY A 21 -38.29 -26.72 2.80
N SER A 22 -37.10 -26.24 3.16
CA SER A 22 -36.62 -24.93 2.73
C SER A 22 -36.59 -24.93 1.20
N VAL A 23 -37.64 -24.42 0.57
CA VAL A 23 -37.61 -24.11 -0.85
C VAL A 23 -36.63 -22.96 -0.96
N ALA A 24 -35.41 -23.25 -1.43
CA ALA A 24 -34.47 -22.21 -1.80
C ALA A 24 -35.11 -21.43 -2.95
N VAL A 25 -35.75 -20.31 -2.61
CA VAL A 25 -36.23 -19.36 -3.60
C VAL A 25 -34.99 -18.93 -4.37
N ALA A 26 -34.93 -19.20 -5.67
CA ALA A 26 -33.85 -18.69 -6.51
C ALA A 26 -33.88 -17.17 -6.37
N ALA A 27 -32.86 -16.60 -5.72
CA ALA A 27 -32.79 -15.17 -5.50
C ALA A 27 -32.81 -14.48 -6.88
N SER A 28 -33.76 -13.58 -7.09
CA SER A 28 -33.85 -12.79 -8.32
C SER A 28 -32.63 -11.87 -8.42
N CYS A 29 -32.09 -11.67 -9.63
CA CYS A 29 -30.95 -10.78 -9.84
C CYS A 29 -31.27 -9.36 -9.31
N PRO A 30 -30.47 -8.82 -8.37
CA PRO A 30 -30.69 -7.48 -7.84
C PRO A 30 -30.63 -6.38 -8.91
N SER A 31 -29.72 -6.51 -9.87
CA SER A 31 -29.48 -5.52 -10.94
C SER A 31 -28.51 -6.08 -11.98
N ASP A 32 -28.71 -5.71 -13.25
CA ASP A 32 -27.74 -5.93 -14.33
C ASP A 32 -26.60 -4.89 -14.33
N ASP A 33 -26.82 -3.69 -13.78
CA ASP A 33 -25.75 -2.72 -13.54
C ASP A 33 -24.90 -3.18 -12.35
N PHE A 34 -23.57 -3.26 -12.55
CA PHE A 34 -22.65 -3.81 -11.54
C PHE A 34 -22.62 -2.96 -10.26
N ALA A 35 -22.60 -1.63 -10.38
CA ALA A 35 -22.51 -0.77 -9.21
C ALA A 35 -23.79 -0.85 -8.35
N ALA A 36 -24.95 -0.87 -8.99
CA ALA A 36 -26.23 -1.10 -8.33
C ALA A 36 -26.33 -2.51 -7.72
N PHE A 37 -25.85 -3.54 -8.42
CA PHE A 37 -25.79 -4.90 -7.90
C PHE A 37 -24.92 -4.97 -6.64
N VAL A 38 -23.70 -4.42 -6.68
CA VAL A 38 -22.77 -4.44 -5.55
C VAL A 38 -23.32 -3.70 -4.34
N LYS A 39 -24.06 -2.61 -4.55
CA LYS A 39 -24.74 -1.91 -3.45
C LYS A 39 -25.69 -2.83 -2.68
N GLU A 40 -26.50 -3.61 -3.38
CA GLU A 40 -27.42 -4.57 -2.76
C GLU A 40 -26.66 -5.75 -2.15
N PHE A 41 -25.65 -6.28 -2.85
CA PHE A 41 -24.76 -7.32 -2.35
C PHE A 41 -24.12 -6.90 -1.00
N SER A 42 -23.54 -5.70 -0.91
CA SER A 42 -22.94 -5.21 0.33
C SER A 42 -23.96 -4.91 1.45
N ALA A 43 -25.22 -4.65 1.11
CA ALA A 43 -26.27 -4.37 2.09
C ALA A 43 -26.89 -5.66 2.67
N THR A 44 -27.11 -6.68 1.84
CA THR A 44 -28.03 -7.79 2.15
C THR A 44 -27.28 -9.13 2.26
N PRO A 45 -27.21 -9.75 3.46
CA PRO A 45 -26.51 -11.02 3.67
C PRO A 45 -26.97 -12.16 2.76
N GLU A 46 -28.28 -12.26 2.51
CA GLU A 46 -28.88 -13.29 1.67
C GLU A 46 -28.40 -13.17 0.22
N VAL A 47 -28.21 -11.93 -0.27
CA VAL A 47 -27.66 -11.66 -1.61
C VAL A 47 -26.19 -12.06 -1.66
N ARG A 48 -25.39 -11.77 -0.63
CA ARG A 48 -23.97 -12.22 -0.60
C ARG A 48 -23.85 -13.73 -0.70
N GLN A 49 -24.70 -14.44 0.04
CA GLN A 49 -24.70 -15.89 0.07
C GLN A 49 -25.19 -16.50 -1.25
N ALA A 50 -26.24 -15.92 -1.85
CA ALA A 50 -26.89 -16.46 -3.04
C ALA A 50 -26.08 -16.25 -4.33
N PHE A 51 -25.36 -15.13 -4.46
CA PHE A 51 -24.67 -14.75 -5.69
C PHE A 51 -23.17 -15.09 -5.70
N SER A 52 -22.84 -16.30 -5.26
CA SER A 52 -21.50 -16.88 -5.31
C SER A 52 -21.49 -18.15 -6.17
N ALA A 53 -20.56 -18.24 -7.13
CA ALA A 53 -20.46 -19.41 -8.00
C ALA A 53 -19.97 -20.64 -7.23
N SER A 54 -20.41 -21.83 -7.65
CA SER A 54 -19.88 -23.10 -7.18
C SER A 54 -19.49 -23.99 -8.36
N PRO A 55 -18.21 -24.40 -8.49
CA PRO A 55 -17.06 -23.92 -7.72
C PRO A 55 -16.66 -22.49 -8.10
N LEU A 56 -15.91 -21.83 -7.22
CA LEU A 56 -15.21 -20.57 -7.51
C LEU A 56 -13.69 -20.70 -7.31
N LEU A 57 -12.92 -19.75 -7.84
CA LEU A 57 -11.48 -19.69 -7.66
C LEU A 57 -11.14 -18.92 -6.39
N LYS A 58 -10.23 -19.44 -5.57
CA LYS A 58 -9.60 -18.69 -4.47
C LYS A 58 -8.10 -18.58 -4.75
N LEU A 59 -7.61 -17.35 -4.80
CA LEU A 59 -6.20 -17.02 -4.74
C LEU A 59 -5.90 -16.58 -3.31
N GLU A 60 -4.89 -17.14 -2.67
CA GLU A 60 -4.48 -16.76 -1.32
C GLU A 60 -2.96 -16.71 -1.20
N VAL A 61 -2.46 -15.88 -0.29
CA VAL A 61 -1.04 -15.86 0.06
C VAL A 61 -0.80 -16.80 1.24
N ALA A 62 0.09 -17.77 1.05
CA ALA A 62 0.53 -18.70 2.08
C ALA A 62 2.00 -18.48 2.43
N ALA A 63 2.40 -18.94 3.61
CA ALA A 63 3.80 -18.95 4.01
C ALA A 63 4.55 -20.11 3.34
N ASP A 64 5.66 -19.80 2.67
CA ASP A 64 6.69 -20.76 2.25
C ASP A 64 7.99 -20.43 2.98
N GLY A 65 8.14 -21.02 4.17
CA GLY A 65 9.12 -20.56 5.15
C GLY A 65 8.86 -19.10 5.52
N SER A 66 9.85 -18.23 5.27
CA SER A 66 9.74 -16.79 5.52
C SER A 66 9.22 -15.99 4.32
N LYS A 67 8.87 -16.62 3.19
CA LYS A 67 8.46 -15.89 1.98
C LYS A 67 6.96 -16.07 1.71
N PRO A 68 6.28 -15.04 1.19
CA PRO A 68 4.93 -15.20 0.69
C PRO A 68 4.95 -16.04 -0.59
N ARG A 69 4.00 -16.99 -0.70
CA ARG A 69 3.74 -17.77 -1.91
C ARG A 69 2.27 -17.67 -2.28
N VAL A 70 2.01 -17.28 -3.52
CA VAL A 70 0.64 -17.20 -4.04
C VAL A 70 0.17 -18.60 -4.45
N ILE A 71 -0.98 -19.01 -3.91
CA ILE A 71 -1.61 -20.30 -4.18
C ILE A 71 -2.99 -20.06 -4.79
N GLN A 72 -3.34 -20.84 -5.81
CA GLN A 72 -4.68 -20.84 -6.39
C GLN A 72 -5.35 -22.20 -6.19
N LYS A 73 -6.60 -22.20 -5.70
CA LYS A 73 -7.42 -23.40 -5.50
C LYS A 73 -8.85 -23.17 -5.97
N LYS A 74 -9.58 -24.25 -6.23
CA LYS A 74 -11.04 -24.22 -6.43
C LYS A 74 -11.72 -24.54 -5.10
N ILE A 75 -12.70 -23.74 -4.73
CA ILE A 75 -13.52 -23.94 -3.52
C ILE A 75 -14.99 -24.04 -3.91
N THR A 76 -15.79 -24.72 -3.10
CA THR A 76 -17.22 -24.96 -3.37
C THR A 76 -18.11 -23.81 -2.91
N SER A 77 -17.68 -23.05 -1.90
CA SER A 77 -18.41 -21.91 -1.34
C SER A 77 -17.46 -20.98 -0.60
N LEU A 78 -17.83 -19.71 -0.50
CA LEU A 78 -17.27 -18.77 0.47
C LEU A 78 -18.00 -18.92 1.80
N ASP A 79 -17.28 -18.82 2.91
CA ASP A 79 -17.91 -18.81 4.24
C ASP A 79 -18.54 -17.42 4.54
N ALA A 80 -19.40 -17.39 5.55
CA ALA A 80 -20.13 -16.18 5.91
C ALA A 80 -19.20 -15.05 6.38
N ASP A 81 -18.09 -15.38 7.02
CA ASP A 81 -17.13 -14.39 7.54
C ASP A 81 -16.38 -13.73 6.40
N GLU A 82 -15.91 -14.50 5.40
CA GLU A 82 -15.31 -13.99 4.17
C GLU A 82 -16.24 -13.04 3.42
N LEU A 83 -17.52 -13.40 3.30
CA LEU A 83 -18.52 -12.56 2.65
C LEU A 83 -18.84 -11.30 3.45
N ASN A 84 -18.87 -11.37 4.78
CA ASN A 84 -19.22 -10.24 5.64
C ASN A 84 -18.17 -9.13 5.65
N LEU A 85 -16.92 -9.40 5.26
CA LEU A 85 -15.90 -8.37 5.06
C LEU A 85 -16.30 -7.35 3.97
N PHE A 86 -17.13 -7.78 3.00
CA PHE A 86 -17.64 -6.93 1.92
C PHE A 86 -18.98 -6.25 2.28
N SER A 87 -19.44 -6.38 3.52
CA SER A 87 -20.64 -5.70 4.00
C SER A 87 -20.37 -4.23 4.33
N LEU A 88 -21.43 -3.42 4.33
CA LEU A 88 -21.36 -2.02 4.77
C LEU A 88 -21.01 -1.83 6.25
N LYS A 89 -21.02 -2.91 7.05
CA LYS A 89 -20.80 -2.89 8.50
C LYS A 89 -19.45 -3.48 8.91
N SER A 90 -18.60 -3.87 7.96
CA SER A 90 -17.33 -4.53 8.26
C SER A 90 -16.30 -3.62 8.93
N GLY A 91 -16.49 -2.29 8.85
CA GLY A 91 -15.48 -1.31 9.27
C GLY A 91 -14.31 -1.19 8.29
N LEU A 92 -14.33 -1.93 7.18
CA LEU A 92 -13.34 -1.85 6.11
C LEU A 92 -13.71 -0.77 5.10
N ILE A 93 -12.70 -0.29 4.38
CA ILE A 93 -12.87 0.48 3.16
C ILE A 93 -13.28 -0.51 2.07
N VAL A 94 -14.54 -0.42 1.63
CA VAL A 94 -15.09 -1.25 0.56
C VAL A 94 -15.24 -0.40 -0.71
N GLN A 95 -14.49 -0.73 -1.74
CA GLN A 95 -14.42 0.04 -2.99
C GLN A 95 -14.91 -0.78 -4.19
N VAL A 96 -15.86 -0.22 -4.92
CA VAL A 96 -16.29 -0.75 -6.22
C VAL A 96 -15.27 -0.32 -7.28
N LYS A 97 -14.68 -1.30 -7.97
CA LYS A 97 -13.77 -1.08 -9.09
C LYS A 97 -14.38 -1.67 -10.36
N LEU A 98 -14.81 -0.78 -11.24
CA LEU A 98 -15.32 -1.17 -12.55
C LEU A 98 -14.24 -1.90 -13.37
N PRO A 99 -14.63 -2.88 -14.20
CA PRO A 99 -16.01 -3.23 -14.53
C PRO A 99 -16.70 -4.22 -13.58
N ASN A 100 -15.96 -4.94 -12.73
CA ASN A 100 -16.50 -6.16 -12.10
C ASN A 100 -15.78 -6.57 -10.80
N ARG A 101 -15.15 -5.64 -10.06
CA ARG A 101 -14.40 -5.96 -8.84
C ARG A 101 -14.93 -5.21 -7.64
N LEU A 102 -14.90 -5.87 -6.48
CA LEU A 102 -15.18 -5.28 -5.18
C LEU A 102 -13.99 -5.55 -4.26
N ILE A 103 -13.38 -4.48 -3.77
CA ILE A 103 -12.16 -4.53 -2.96
C ILE A 103 -12.55 -4.20 -1.53
N ALA A 104 -12.06 -4.97 -0.56
CA ALA A 104 -12.19 -4.69 0.87
C ALA A 104 -10.80 -4.61 1.49
N ARG A 105 -10.49 -3.48 2.12
CA ARG A 105 -9.21 -3.25 2.79
C ARG A 105 -9.35 -2.44 4.08
N ASP A 106 -8.39 -2.54 4.97
CA ASP A 106 -8.29 -1.63 6.13
C ASP A 106 -7.30 -0.47 5.86
N GLN A 107 -7.10 0.39 6.85
CA GLN A 107 -6.15 1.51 6.78
C GLN A 107 -4.74 1.14 7.26
N GLN A 108 -4.55 -0.06 7.81
CA GLN A 108 -3.28 -0.54 8.34
C GLN A 108 -2.54 -1.45 7.36
N GLY A 109 -3.19 -1.81 6.25
CA GLY A 109 -2.77 -2.82 5.29
C GLY A 109 -2.88 -4.26 5.79
N SER A 110 -3.53 -4.53 6.93
CA SER A 110 -3.64 -5.91 7.46
C SER A 110 -4.64 -6.78 6.69
N VAL A 111 -5.64 -6.15 6.07
CA VAL A 111 -6.64 -6.81 5.23
C VAL A 111 -6.58 -6.26 3.82
N LEU A 112 -6.46 -7.14 2.83
CA LEU A 112 -6.72 -6.84 1.42
C LEU A 112 -7.39 -8.05 0.76
N LYS A 113 -8.67 -7.92 0.43
CA LYS A 113 -9.44 -8.95 -0.28
C LYS A 113 -10.16 -8.37 -1.47
N ILE A 114 -10.24 -9.15 -2.55
CA ILE A 114 -10.86 -8.70 -3.80
C ILE A 114 -11.80 -9.79 -4.31
N LEU A 115 -13.08 -9.45 -4.45
CA LEU A 115 -14.03 -10.25 -5.21
C LEU A 115 -14.00 -9.82 -6.67
N THR A 116 -13.91 -10.79 -7.56
CA THR A 116 -14.17 -10.59 -8.98
C THR A 116 -15.47 -11.29 -9.36
N PHE A 117 -16.30 -10.55 -10.09
CA PHE A 117 -17.61 -11.02 -10.55
C PHE A 117 -17.54 -11.37 -12.04
N LYS A 118 -18.32 -12.38 -12.43
CA LYS A 118 -18.70 -12.59 -13.84
C LYS A 118 -20.17 -12.24 -14.00
N HIS A 119 -20.51 -11.75 -15.18
CA HIS A 119 -21.89 -11.56 -15.59
C HIS A 119 -22.29 -12.67 -16.57
N SER A 120 -23.41 -13.34 -16.31
CA SER A 120 -24.14 -14.12 -17.31
C SER A 120 -25.62 -13.71 -17.31
N ASP A 121 -26.47 -14.43 -16.58
CA ASP A 121 -27.88 -14.07 -16.34
C ASP A 121 -28.00 -13.10 -15.14
N CYS A 122 -26.96 -13.03 -14.33
CA CYS A 122 -26.76 -12.05 -13.26
C CYS A 122 -25.26 -11.97 -12.91
N TRP A 123 -24.88 -11.01 -12.07
CA TRP A 123 -23.56 -10.97 -11.44
C TRP A 123 -23.40 -12.08 -10.40
N VAL A 124 -22.30 -12.82 -10.48
CA VAL A 124 -21.92 -13.82 -9.48
C VAL A 124 -20.43 -13.72 -9.16
N VAL A 125 -20.09 -13.85 -7.89
CA VAL A 125 -18.69 -13.96 -7.46
C VAL A 125 -18.09 -15.21 -8.09
N ASN A 126 -17.03 -15.06 -8.89
CA ASN A 126 -16.33 -16.17 -9.52
C ASN A 126 -14.92 -16.41 -8.96
N ARG A 127 -14.39 -15.41 -8.26
CA ARG A 127 -13.05 -15.42 -7.71
C ARG A 127 -12.99 -14.57 -6.45
N LEU A 128 -12.35 -15.11 -5.42
CA LEU A 128 -11.84 -14.37 -4.27
C LEU A 128 -10.31 -14.33 -4.36
N GLU A 129 -9.72 -13.16 -4.24
CA GLU A 129 -8.30 -12.97 -3.97
C GLU A 129 -8.14 -12.53 -2.51
N ASP A 130 -7.38 -13.29 -1.73
CA ASP A 130 -7.02 -13.01 -0.34
C ASP A 130 -5.53 -12.69 -0.26
N TRP A 131 -5.23 -11.40 -0.26
CA TRP A 131 -3.85 -10.89 -0.26
C TRP A 131 -3.33 -10.61 1.15
N SER A 132 -4.14 -10.82 2.19
CA SER A 132 -3.75 -10.57 3.58
C SER A 132 -2.53 -11.40 3.99
N LEU A 133 -1.58 -10.77 4.69
CA LEU A 133 -0.26 -11.33 4.96
C LEU A 133 -0.04 -11.78 6.41
N GLU A 134 -1.04 -11.67 7.28
CA GLU A 134 -0.85 -11.93 8.72
C GLU A 134 -0.36 -13.36 9.00
N THR A 135 -0.84 -14.36 8.24
CA THR A 135 -0.34 -15.75 8.35
C THR A 135 1.13 -15.91 7.94
N VAL A 136 1.58 -15.15 6.94
CA VAL A 136 2.98 -15.13 6.49
C VAL A 136 3.86 -14.44 7.53
N LEU A 137 3.40 -13.32 8.07
CA LEU A 137 4.10 -12.56 9.10
C LEU A 137 4.20 -13.35 10.42
N ASP A 138 3.17 -14.11 10.77
CA ASP A 138 3.19 -15.02 11.93
C ASP A 138 4.20 -16.16 11.75
N ALA A 139 4.31 -16.71 10.53
CA ALA A 139 5.32 -17.73 10.23
C ALA A 139 6.76 -17.17 10.26
N GLN A 140 6.94 -15.86 10.08
CA GLN A 140 8.24 -15.19 10.22
C GLN A 140 8.61 -14.86 11.67
N ALA A 141 7.61 -14.64 12.52
CA ALA A 141 7.83 -14.46 13.95
C ALA A 141 8.40 -15.78 14.49
N GLN A 142 9.64 -15.75 15.01
CA GLN A 142 10.31 -16.93 15.55
C GLN A 142 9.67 -17.32 16.90
N ALA A 143 10.48 -17.52 17.94
CA ALA A 143 9.98 -17.79 19.29
C ALA A 143 9.28 -16.57 19.95
N SER A 144 9.35 -15.38 19.36
CA SER A 144 8.73 -14.15 19.87
C SER A 144 8.06 -13.34 18.76
N ALA A 145 6.98 -12.63 19.14
CA ALA A 145 6.28 -11.71 18.25
C ALA A 145 7.20 -10.56 17.82
N LEU A 146 7.10 -10.17 16.55
CA LEU A 146 7.77 -8.98 16.02
C LEU A 146 7.21 -7.71 16.68
N PRO A 147 8.05 -6.69 16.95
CA PRO A 147 7.57 -5.35 17.27
C PRO A 147 6.53 -4.87 16.24
N ALA A 148 5.52 -4.13 16.70
CA ALA A 148 4.37 -3.79 15.86
C ALA A 148 4.74 -2.89 14.67
N ASP A 149 5.72 -2.01 14.84
CA ASP A 149 6.30 -1.15 13.79
C ASP A 149 7.11 -1.98 12.78
N GLU A 150 7.92 -2.92 13.25
CA GLU A 150 8.67 -3.84 12.38
C GLU A 150 7.75 -4.77 11.60
N ARG A 151 6.67 -5.27 12.22
CA ARG A 151 5.66 -6.08 11.55
C ARG A 151 5.00 -5.32 10.40
N ALA A 152 4.65 -4.05 10.64
CA ALA A 152 4.06 -3.18 9.62
C ALA A 152 5.04 -2.86 8.47
N LEU A 153 6.31 -2.58 8.80
CA LEU A 153 7.38 -2.41 7.80
C LEU A 153 7.51 -3.64 6.89
N ARG A 154 7.60 -4.84 7.50
CA ARG A 154 7.73 -6.10 6.75
C ARG A 154 6.51 -6.38 5.88
N ARG A 155 5.31 -6.11 6.40
CA ARG A 155 4.06 -6.21 5.64
C ARG A 155 4.08 -5.31 4.41
N GLY A 156 4.47 -4.04 4.57
CA GLY A 156 4.60 -3.10 3.46
C GLY A 156 5.59 -3.57 2.40
N ALA A 157 6.76 -4.08 2.83
CA ALA A 157 7.77 -4.62 1.92
C ALA A 157 7.25 -5.82 1.12
N MET A 158 6.57 -6.76 1.77
CA MET A 158 5.96 -7.90 1.08
C MET A 158 4.89 -7.50 0.08
N PHE A 159 4.03 -6.54 0.41
CA PHE A 159 3.04 -6.03 -0.54
C PHE A 159 3.67 -5.35 -1.73
N ASN A 160 4.70 -4.53 -1.51
CA ASN A 160 5.44 -3.88 -2.59
C ASN A 160 6.07 -4.93 -3.53
N ASP A 161 6.72 -5.94 -2.96
CA ASP A 161 7.29 -7.07 -3.69
C ASP A 161 6.21 -7.83 -4.48
N LEU A 162 5.09 -8.19 -3.86
CA LEU A 162 3.98 -8.85 -4.54
C LEU A 162 3.40 -7.99 -5.67
N GLY A 163 3.31 -6.67 -5.48
CA GLY A 163 2.88 -5.72 -6.52
C GLY A 163 3.79 -5.79 -7.75
N ILE A 164 5.11 -5.94 -7.53
CA ILE A 164 6.11 -6.11 -8.59
C ILE A 164 6.02 -7.50 -9.25
N TYR A 165 5.87 -8.57 -8.46
CA TYR A 165 5.95 -9.95 -8.98
C TYR A 165 4.67 -10.44 -9.67
N VAL A 166 3.50 -10.12 -9.12
CA VAL A 166 2.22 -10.65 -9.62
C VAL A 166 1.86 -10.06 -10.97
N GLN A 167 2.28 -8.81 -11.25
CA GLN A 167 2.03 -8.07 -12.50
C GLN A 167 0.63 -8.31 -13.08
N SER A 168 -0.40 -8.09 -12.26
CA SER A 168 -1.80 -8.30 -12.64
C SER A 168 -2.62 -7.03 -12.39
N ASP A 169 -3.91 -7.09 -12.71
CA ASP A 169 -4.87 -6.03 -12.36
C ASP A 169 -4.93 -5.75 -10.85
N SER A 170 -4.35 -6.60 -10.00
CA SER A 170 -4.26 -6.43 -8.55
C SER A 170 -3.04 -5.63 -8.09
N SER A 171 -2.03 -5.40 -8.95
CA SER A 171 -0.77 -4.73 -8.57
C SER A 171 -0.99 -3.35 -7.94
N ALA A 172 -1.93 -2.55 -8.47
CA ALA A 172 -2.25 -1.24 -7.88
C ALA A 172 -2.78 -1.35 -6.44
N GLN A 173 -3.58 -2.38 -6.15
CA GLN A 173 -4.13 -2.59 -4.81
C GLN A 173 -3.08 -3.12 -3.82
N LEU A 174 -2.12 -3.88 -4.33
CA LEU A 174 -0.95 -4.31 -3.55
C LEU A 174 -0.07 -3.11 -3.19
N TYR A 175 0.17 -2.17 -4.11
CA TYR A 175 0.89 -0.94 -3.80
C TYR A 175 0.14 -0.03 -2.81
N GLU A 176 -1.19 0.08 -2.91
CA GLU A 176 -2.01 0.76 -1.90
C GLU A 176 -1.87 0.11 -0.51
N ALA A 177 -1.96 -1.21 -0.41
CA ALA A 177 -1.77 -1.92 0.86
C ALA A 177 -0.34 -1.83 1.39
N ALA A 178 0.67 -1.72 0.51
CA ALA A 178 2.04 -1.43 0.89
C ALA A 178 2.16 -0.05 1.54
N LEU A 179 1.57 0.97 0.90
CA LEU A 179 1.52 2.33 1.43
C LEU A 179 0.82 2.38 2.80
N ASP A 180 -0.36 1.78 2.93
CA ASP A 180 -1.11 1.71 4.19
C ASP A 180 -0.26 1.04 5.30
N SER A 181 0.44 -0.06 4.97
CA SER A 181 1.31 -0.76 5.91
C SER A 181 2.53 0.06 6.33
N TYR A 182 3.16 0.78 5.41
CA TYR A 182 4.28 1.66 5.74
C TYR A 182 3.83 2.86 6.58
N LEU A 183 2.66 3.44 6.30
CA LEU A 183 2.08 4.51 7.11
C LEU A 183 1.75 4.04 8.53
N ASP A 184 1.24 2.81 8.66
CA ASP A 184 1.00 2.17 9.95
C ASP A 184 2.29 1.98 10.76
N GLY A 185 3.37 1.51 10.11
CA GLY A 185 4.69 1.40 10.73
C GLY A 185 5.29 2.76 11.13
N ALA A 186 5.15 3.76 10.27
CA ALA A 186 5.62 5.12 10.55
C ALA A 186 4.86 5.76 11.72
N GLN A 187 3.54 5.56 11.82
CA GLN A 187 2.74 6.01 12.95
C GLN A 187 3.17 5.37 14.27
N LYS A 188 3.68 4.14 14.21
CA LYS A 188 4.25 3.42 15.36
C LYS A 188 5.72 3.78 15.65
N GLY A 189 6.30 4.73 14.91
CA GLY A 189 7.63 5.28 15.17
C GLY A 189 8.77 4.67 14.35
N SER A 190 8.48 3.81 13.36
CA SER A 190 9.53 3.29 12.47
C SER A 190 9.91 4.32 11.41
N ALA A 191 11.15 4.84 11.51
CA ALA A 191 11.77 5.68 10.49
C ALA A 191 11.98 4.89 9.18
N GLU A 192 12.26 3.59 9.31
CA GLU A 192 12.45 2.62 8.24
C GLU A 192 11.17 2.35 7.46
N ALA A 193 9.99 2.52 8.07
CA ALA A 193 8.70 2.49 7.38
C ALA A 193 8.34 3.86 6.78
N ALA A 194 8.73 4.96 7.43
CA ALA A 194 8.43 6.30 6.95
C ALA A 194 9.06 6.60 5.58
N PHE A 195 10.31 6.17 5.35
CA PHE A 195 10.97 6.39 4.07
C PHE A 195 10.27 5.71 2.88
N PRO A 196 10.02 4.39 2.87
CA PRO A 196 9.33 3.73 1.77
C PRO A 196 7.87 4.20 1.63
N ALA A 197 7.19 4.67 2.68
CA ALA A 197 5.89 5.32 2.55
C ALA A 197 5.97 6.57 1.65
N ALA A 198 6.95 7.44 1.88
CA ALA A 198 7.19 8.60 1.04
C ALA A 198 7.58 8.18 -0.38
N SER A 199 8.50 7.22 -0.53
CA SER A 199 8.99 6.78 -1.84
C SER A 199 7.91 6.17 -2.73
N ILE A 200 7.08 5.26 -2.21
CA ILE A 200 6.02 4.62 -3.02
C ILE A 200 4.90 5.61 -3.37
N SER A 201 4.66 6.60 -2.51
CA SER A 201 3.75 7.71 -2.77
C SER A 201 4.27 8.63 -3.89
N LEU A 202 5.58 8.85 -3.97
CA LEU A 202 6.20 9.71 -4.98
C LEU A 202 6.45 9.00 -6.31
N SER A 203 6.54 7.66 -6.31
CA SER A 203 6.78 6.89 -7.54
C SER A 203 5.56 6.82 -8.47
N GLY A 204 4.37 7.18 -7.97
CA GLY A 204 3.09 7.03 -8.67
C GLY A 204 2.55 5.59 -8.71
N GLN A 205 3.22 4.63 -8.05
CA GLN A 205 2.73 3.26 -7.92
C GLN A 205 1.57 3.13 -6.92
N ALA A 206 1.56 3.99 -5.90
CA ALA A 206 0.46 4.16 -4.95
C ALA A 206 -0.07 5.60 -5.02
N PRO A 207 -1.25 5.90 -4.44
CA PRO A 207 -1.77 7.25 -4.36
C PRO A 207 -0.77 8.21 -3.72
N GLN A 208 -0.55 9.36 -4.36
CA GLN A 208 0.31 10.38 -3.82
C GLN A 208 -0.33 11.01 -2.57
N LEU A 209 0.39 11.00 -1.47
CA LEU A 209 0.02 11.67 -0.23
C LEU A 209 0.10 13.20 -0.39
N ALA A 210 -0.64 13.91 0.46
CA ALA A 210 -0.53 15.36 0.52
C ALA A 210 0.90 15.80 0.89
N THR A 211 1.39 16.87 0.27
CA THR A 211 2.75 17.41 0.44
C THR A 211 3.19 17.52 1.92
N PRO A 212 2.39 18.06 2.86
CA PRO A 212 2.79 18.13 4.27
C PRO A 212 3.08 16.75 4.89
N ARG A 213 2.30 15.73 4.49
CA ARG A 213 2.49 14.36 4.99
C ARG A 213 3.79 13.74 4.47
N ILE A 214 4.17 14.03 3.22
CA ILE A 214 5.44 13.57 2.64
C ILE A 214 6.62 14.23 3.37
N TYR A 215 6.53 15.54 3.66
CA TYR A 215 7.52 16.23 4.49
C TYR A 215 7.69 15.56 5.86
N ASP A 216 6.59 15.30 6.58
CA ASP A 216 6.65 14.67 7.91
C ASP A 216 7.36 13.30 7.87
N LEU A 217 7.03 12.48 6.87
CA LEU A 217 7.64 11.16 6.68
C LEU A 217 9.14 11.26 6.39
N LEU A 218 9.54 12.12 5.44
CA LEU A 218 10.94 12.31 5.06
C LEU A 218 11.76 12.95 6.18
N ILE A 219 11.21 13.92 6.92
CA ILE A 219 11.86 14.51 8.11
C ILE A 219 12.10 13.41 9.16
N THR A 220 11.08 12.63 9.48
CA THR A 220 11.18 11.53 10.45
C THR A 220 12.26 10.52 10.04
N ALA A 221 12.23 10.08 8.77
CA ALA A 221 13.18 9.13 8.22
C ALA A 221 14.62 9.67 8.19
N SER A 222 14.80 10.95 7.82
CA SER A 222 16.11 11.59 7.67
C SER A 222 16.94 11.64 8.96
N ASN A 223 16.30 11.47 10.13
CA ASN A 223 17.01 11.40 11.41
C ASN A 223 17.80 10.10 11.61
N ARG A 224 17.51 9.05 10.82
CA ARG A 224 18.17 7.73 10.93
C ARG A 224 18.70 7.20 9.60
N ILE A 225 18.13 7.65 8.48
CA ILE A 225 18.41 7.13 7.15
C ILE A 225 18.99 8.26 6.30
N ALA A 226 20.28 8.18 6.00
CA ALA A 226 20.98 9.22 5.28
C ALA A 226 20.37 9.46 3.88
N ASP A 227 19.94 8.41 3.18
CA ASP A 227 19.27 8.51 1.87
C ASP A 227 17.90 9.19 1.95
N ALA A 228 17.20 9.06 3.09
CA ALA A 228 15.97 9.82 3.31
C ALA A 228 16.25 11.32 3.49
N GLY A 229 17.42 11.69 4.02
CA GLY A 229 17.87 13.09 4.07
C GLY A 229 18.19 13.66 2.69
N VAL A 230 18.72 12.84 1.77
CA VAL A 230 18.89 13.21 0.36
C VAL A 230 17.52 13.40 -0.32
N ALA A 231 16.61 12.43 -0.17
CA ALA A 231 15.26 12.53 -0.71
C ALA A 231 14.49 13.75 -0.15
N LEU A 232 14.66 14.06 1.14
CA LEU A 232 14.11 15.26 1.76
C LEU A 232 14.66 16.54 1.12
N ALA A 233 15.97 16.57 0.82
CA ALA A 233 16.59 17.72 0.18
C ALA A 233 16.04 17.96 -1.24
N GLU A 234 15.85 16.90 -2.01
CA GLU A 234 15.23 16.95 -3.34
C GLU A 234 13.77 17.42 -3.23
N PHE A 235 13.01 16.85 -2.30
CA PHE A 235 11.61 17.20 -2.08
C PHE A 235 11.41 18.64 -1.59
N TYR A 236 12.39 19.23 -0.87
CA TYR A 236 12.38 20.66 -0.56
C TYR A 236 12.51 21.57 -1.79
N CYS A 237 13.04 21.05 -2.90
CA CYS A 237 13.21 21.80 -4.14
C CYS A 237 12.07 21.64 -5.12
N ASP A 238 11.49 20.44 -5.23
CA ASP A 238 10.53 20.13 -6.29
C ASP A 238 9.14 19.71 -5.82
N GLU A 239 8.97 19.34 -4.54
CA GLU A 239 7.71 18.79 -4.01
C GLU A 239 7.14 17.63 -4.85
N GLY A 240 8.00 16.85 -5.51
CA GLY A 240 7.62 15.74 -6.41
C GLY A 240 7.33 16.16 -7.85
N GLU A 241 7.48 17.44 -8.19
CA GLU A 241 7.35 17.95 -9.56
C GLU A 241 8.71 18.05 -10.25
N TYR A 242 9.14 16.98 -10.95
CA TYR A 242 10.49 16.82 -11.53
C TYR A 242 10.82 17.72 -12.74
N ASP A 243 10.46 19.01 -12.71
CA ASP A 243 10.87 19.99 -13.71
C ASP A 243 12.25 20.57 -13.39
N LYS A 244 13.26 20.13 -14.14
CA LYS A 244 14.66 20.57 -13.98
C LYS A 244 14.88 22.06 -14.29
N SER A 245 13.93 22.73 -14.94
CA SER A 245 14.02 24.18 -15.23
C SER A 245 13.57 25.03 -14.06
N ARG A 246 12.84 24.45 -13.10
CA ARG A 246 12.30 25.15 -11.93
C ARG A 246 13.40 25.41 -10.90
N ALA A 247 13.42 26.63 -10.37
CA ALA A 247 14.27 26.97 -9.24
C ALA A 247 13.82 26.21 -7.98
N CYS A 248 14.77 25.81 -7.13
CA CYS A 248 14.47 25.12 -5.87
C CYS A 248 13.54 25.97 -5.00
N ILE A 249 12.45 25.37 -4.50
CA ILE A 249 11.46 26.06 -3.66
C ILE A 249 12.08 26.49 -2.31
N ASN A 250 12.82 25.59 -1.65
CA ASN A 250 13.44 25.84 -0.34
C ASN A 250 14.94 25.50 -0.34
N PRO A 251 15.81 26.30 -0.99
CA PRO A 251 17.22 25.98 -1.16
C PRO A 251 17.98 25.86 0.17
N GLN A 252 17.64 26.68 1.17
CA GLN A 252 18.26 26.59 2.50
C GLN A 252 17.91 25.31 3.24
N LYS A 253 16.65 24.85 3.17
CA LYS A 253 16.23 23.60 3.79
C LYS A 253 16.82 22.40 3.05
N SER A 254 16.86 22.47 1.73
CA SER A 254 17.53 21.46 0.89
C SER A 254 19.01 21.31 1.27
N LEU A 255 19.74 22.43 1.35
CA LEU A 255 21.15 22.43 1.76
C LEU A 255 21.34 21.84 3.17
N ALA A 256 20.52 22.26 4.14
CA ALA A 256 20.59 21.74 5.50
C ALA A 256 20.32 20.23 5.58
N SER A 257 19.37 19.72 4.79
CA SER A 257 19.09 18.29 4.69
C SER A 257 20.25 17.52 4.06
N LEU A 258 20.89 18.06 3.01
CA LEU A 258 22.10 17.46 2.43
C LEU A 258 23.25 17.43 3.44
N GLU A 259 23.49 18.51 4.18
CA GLU A 259 24.52 18.51 5.23
C GLU A 259 24.21 17.47 6.32
N GLY A 260 22.95 17.34 6.74
CA GLY A 260 22.51 16.33 7.70
C GLY A 260 22.76 14.90 7.20
N ALA A 261 22.44 14.62 5.94
CA ALA A 261 22.68 13.32 5.31
C ALA A 261 24.18 13.03 5.13
N ALA A 262 24.97 14.04 4.76
CA ALA A 262 26.43 13.92 4.62
C ALA A 262 27.10 13.64 5.98
N ARG A 263 26.65 14.29 7.06
CA ARG A 263 27.12 13.99 8.44
C ARG A 263 26.78 12.56 8.88
N GLN A 264 25.73 11.96 8.32
CA GLN A 264 25.39 10.54 8.51
C GLN A 264 26.15 9.59 7.57
N GLY A 265 27.05 10.10 6.74
CA GLY A 265 27.91 9.31 5.85
C GLY A 265 27.35 9.08 4.44
N SER A 266 26.32 9.81 4.00
CA SER A 266 25.84 9.70 2.62
C SER A 266 26.81 10.32 1.63
N ALA A 267 27.45 9.48 0.81
CA ALA A 267 28.25 9.93 -0.33
C ALA A 267 27.39 10.66 -1.38
N SER A 268 26.13 10.24 -1.57
CA SER A 268 25.18 10.93 -2.46
C SER A 268 24.95 12.38 -2.02
N ALA A 269 24.79 12.60 -0.71
CA ALA A 269 24.65 13.95 -0.17
C ALA A 269 25.91 14.81 -0.40
N LEU A 270 27.11 14.25 -0.21
CA LEU A 270 28.37 14.96 -0.50
C LEU A 270 28.52 15.32 -1.97
N ILE A 271 28.07 14.43 -2.89
CA ILE A 271 28.04 14.72 -4.32
C ILE A 271 27.10 15.89 -4.61
N GLN A 272 25.88 15.87 -4.09
CA GLN A 272 24.90 16.94 -4.31
C GLN A 272 25.33 18.28 -3.68
N LEU A 273 26.01 18.24 -2.52
CA LEU A 273 26.66 19.43 -1.93
C LEU A 273 27.74 19.98 -2.87
N GLY A 274 28.62 19.11 -3.37
CA GLY A 274 29.64 19.49 -4.35
C GLY A 274 29.05 20.12 -5.61
N GLU A 275 28.00 19.52 -6.16
CA GLU A 275 27.29 20.05 -7.34
C GLU A 275 26.62 21.39 -7.05
N SER A 276 26.05 21.55 -5.86
CA SER A 276 25.44 22.81 -5.43
C SER A 276 26.48 23.93 -5.34
N TYR A 277 27.63 23.68 -4.71
CA TYR A 277 28.75 24.63 -4.65
C TYR A 277 29.37 24.87 -6.03
N GLU A 278 29.41 23.88 -6.91
CA GLU A 278 29.98 24.05 -8.25
C GLU A 278 29.11 24.91 -9.17
N THR A 279 27.80 24.66 -9.15
CA THR A 279 26.83 25.26 -10.08
C THR A 279 26.21 26.54 -9.54
N GLY A 280 26.18 26.69 -8.22
CA GLY A 280 25.47 27.76 -7.54
C GLY A 280 23.97 27.50 -7.38
N LYS A 281 23.49 26.26 -7.55
CA LYS A 281 22.04 25.95 -7.65
C LYS A 281 21.28 26.15 -6.33
N LEU A 282 21.84 25.77 -5.18
CA LEU A 282 21.19 25.95 -3.87
C LEU A 282 21.87 27.03 -3.02
N VAL A 283 23.12 27.37 -3.32
CA VAL A 283 23.97 28.30 -2.56
C VAL A 283 24.91 29.01 -3.52
N SER A 284 25.56 30.10 -3.10
CA SER A 284 26.58 30.78 -3.91
C SER A 284 27.69 29.82 -4.36
N ARG A 285 28.13 29.99 -5.61
CA ARG A 285 29.18 29.17 -6.20
C ARG A 285 30.50 29.27 -5.41
N ASP A 286 31.06 28.12 -5.05
CA ASP A 286 32.31 27.95 -4.29
C ASP A 286 33.06 26.71 -4.81
N LEU A 287 33.89 26.90 -5.83
CA LEU A 287 34.64 25.80 -6.46
C LEU A 287 35.63 25.11 -5.52
N PRO A 288 36.38 25.83 -4.65
CA PRO A 288 37.21 25.18 -3.65
C PRO A 288 36.43 24.29 -2.68
N ARG A 289 35.24 24.71 -2.23
CA ARG A 289 34.40 23.86 -1.37
C ARG A 289 33.77 22.69 -2.13
N ALA A 290 33.39 22.88 -3.40
CA ALA A 290 32.98 21.78 -4.27
C ALA A 290 34.08 20.71 -4.40
N MET A 291 35.33 21.14 -4.61
CA MET A 291 36.50 20.27 -4.64
C MET A 291 36.67 19.50 -3.32
N ALA A 292 36.50 20.16 -2.17
CA ALA A 292 36.57 19.50 -0.86
C ALA A 292 35.51 18.39 -0.73
N CYS A 293 34.27 18.65 -1.13
CA CYS A 293 33.21 17.64 -1.14
C CYS A 293 33.53 16.43 -2.02
N TYR A 294 34.02 16.65 -3.25
CA TYR A 294 34.35 15.54 -4.15
C TYR A 294 35.57 14.73 -3.70
N LEU A 295 36.54 15.35 -3.02
CA LEU A 295 37.65 14.63 -2.40
C LEU A 295 37.19 13.75 -1.23
N ASP A 296 36.21 14.21 -0.45
CA ASP A 296 35.62 13.40 0.61
C ASP A 296 34.82 12.20 0.05
N VAL A 297 34.15 12.39 -1.09
CA VAL A 297 33.55 11.28 -1.86
C VAL A 297 34.63 10.31 -2.34
N GLU A 298 35.74 10.78 -2.91
CA GLU A 298 36.82 9.91 -3.43
C GLU A 298 37.41 8.98 -2.36
N LYS A 299 37.49 9.43 -1.10
CA LYS A 299 37.95 8.60 0.02
C LYS A 299 37.05 7.38 0.28
N SER A 300 35.75 7.51 0.04
CA SER A 300 34.75 6.46 0.29
C SER A 300 34.28 5.72 -0.97
N GLN A 301 34.25 6.41 -2.12
CA GLN A 301 33.79 5.96 -3.43
C GLN A 301 34.71 6.52 -4.52
N ARG A 302 35.92 5.96 -4.61
CA ARG A 302 37.04 6.45 -5.42
C ARG A 302 36.65 6.83 -6.85
N GLU A 303 35.94 5.98 -7.57
CA GLU A 303 35.65 6.22 -8.99
C GLU A 303 34.72 7.40 -9.25
N ILE A 304 33.75 7.64 -8.36
CA ILE A 304 32.75 8.71 -8.53
C ILE A 304 33.39 10.06 -8.19
N GLY A 305 34.08 10.16 -7.05
CA GLY A 305 34.79 11.37 -6.65
C GLY A 305 35.88 11.76 -7.63
N ALA A 306 36.70 10.81 -8.10
CA ALA A 306 37.85 11.08 -8.96
C ALA A 306 37.49 11.78 -10.28
N ARG A 307 36.33 11.48 -10.89
CA ARG A 307 35.90 12.15 -12.13
C ARG A 307 35.61 13.62 -11.91
N ALA A 308 34.91 13.96 -10.82
CA ALA A 308 34.57 15.34 -10.50
C ALA A 308 35.82 16.13 -10.07
N VAL A 309 36.71 15.51 -9.27
CA VAL A 309 38.02 16.08 -8.89
C VAL A 309 38.86 16.38 -10.12
N ALA A 310 39.04 15.41 -11.03
CA ALA A 310 39.82 15.60 -12.25
C ALA A 310 39.24 16.72 -13.13
N ARG A 311 37.91 16.79 -13.26
CA ARG A 311 37.23 17.85 -14.02
C ARG A 311 37.51 19.23 -13.43
N LEU A 312 37.38 19.41 -12.11
CA LEU A 312 37.67 20.69 -11.45
C LEU A 312 39.16 21.05 -11.50
N ALA A 313 40.05 20.07 -11.38
CA ALA A 313 41.50 20.30 -11.49
C ALA A 313 41.90 20.79 -12.88
N MET A 314 41.31 20.25 -13.95
CA MET A 314 41.51 20.74 -15.33
C MET A 314 41.00 22.17 -15.53
N GLN A 315 40.02 22.61 -14.73
CA GLN A 315 39.54 24.01 -14.72
C GLN A 315 40.42 24.93 -13.87
N GLY A 316 41.53 24.44 -13.31
CA GLY A 316 42.46 25.21 -12.48
C GLY A 316 42.05 25.33 -11.02
N VAL A 317 41.04 24.57 -10.56
CA VAL A 317 40.65 24.54 -9.16
C VAL A 317 41.61 23.63 -8.39
N ALA A 318 42.41 24.22 -7.52
CA ALA A 318 43.33 23.46 -6.66
C ALA A 318 42.63 22.98 -5.38
N ALA A 319 43.00 21.78 -4.92
CA ALA A 319 42.62 21.32 -3.59
C ALA A 319 43.22 22.22 -2.50
N ASN A 320 42.44 22.57 -1.50
CA ASN A 320 42.88 23.36 -0.35
C ASN A 320 42.50 22.62 0.93
N SER A 321 43.50 22.17 1.69
CA SER A 321 43.31 21.40 2.93
C SER A 321 42.67 22.20 4.07
N ALA A 322 42.62 23.53 3.98
CA ALA A 322 41.91 24.38 4.93
C ALA A 322 40.40 24.47 4.68
N ILE A 323 39.92 24.01 3.52
CA ILE A 323 38.50 24.06 3.15
C ILE A 323 37.89 22.68 3.31
N GLN A 324 36.82 22.61 4.10
CA GLN A 324 36.04 21.40 4.34
C GLN A 324 34.71 21.48 3.60
N CYS A 325 34.16 20.32 3.24
CA CYS A 325 32.84 20.24 2.62
C CYS A 325 31.72 20.67 3.60
N LEU A 326 31.82 20.19 4.85
CA LEU A 326 30.87 20.43 5.95
C LEU A 326 31.44 21.37 7.01
#